data_AF-A0A379IJQ4-F1
#
_entry.id   AF-A0A379IJQ4-F1
#
_cell.length_a   1.000
_cell.length_b   1.000
_cell.length_c   1.000
_cell.angle_alpha   90.00
_cell.angle_beta   90.00
_cell.angle_gamma   90.00
#
_symmetry.space_group_name_H-M   'P 1'
#
loop_
_entity.id
_entity.type
_entity.pdbx_description
1 polymer ?
#
loop_
_entity_poly.entity_id
_entity_poly.type
_entity_poly.pdbx_seq_one_letter_code
_entity_poly.pdbx_strand_id
1 'polypeptide(L)'
;MIKEFRDKDRTFYNVTVDQLLDMGFSKTEVDTALQIEQAADVAFNRRLAYRIDSDPLYMEWQYDQTEANEKAWRAKVAEIKARYPLPGE
;
A
#
# COMPACT_ATOMS: atom_id res chain seq x y z
N MET A 1 -9.92 -6.38 7.49
CA MET A 1 -10.35 -7.64 6.85
C MET A 1 -9.14 -8.17 6.12
N ILE A 2 -8.83 -9.45 6.27
CA ILE A 2 -7.72 -10.13 5.59
C ILE A 2 -8.31 -10.80 4.36
N LYS A 3 -7.80 -10.46 3.16
CA LYS A 3 -8.38 -10.95 1.90
C LYS A 3 -8.07 -12.43 1.69
N GLU A 4 -6.87 -12.85 2.09
CA GLU A 4 -6.41 -14.24 2.04
C GLU A 4 -5.62 -14.57 3.31
N PHE A 5 -6.02 -15.61 4.04
CA PHE A 5 -5.29 -16.19 5.17
C PHE A 5 -5.00 -17.66 4.88
N ARG A 6 -3.72 -18.03 4.81
CA ARG A 6 -3.29 -19.38 4.45
C ARG A 6 -2.79 -20.14 5.68
N ASP A 7 -3.44 -21.25 5.96
CA ASP A 7 -2.99 -22.30 6.86
C ASP A 7 -2.43 -23.49 6.04
N LYS A 8 -1.73 -24.42 6.68
CA LYS A 8 -0.99 -25.53 6.03
C LYS A 8 -1.83 -26.29 5.00
N ASP A 9 -3.10 -26.54 5.32
CA ASP A 9 -4.01 -27.35 4.49
C ASP A 9 -5.20 -26.56 3.94
N ARG A 10 -5.37 -25.29 4.35
CA ARG A 10 -6.59 -24.52 4.09
C ARG A 10 -6.28 -23.06 3.78
N THR A 11 -7.04 -22.50 2.85
CA THR A 11 -7.00 -21.05 2.59
C THR A 11 -8.38 -20.47 2.91
N PHE A 12 -8.38 -19.40 3.69
CA PHE A 12 -9.57 -18.65 4.06
C PHE A 12 -9.56 -17.33 3.30
N TYR A 13 -10.72 -16.92 2.80
CA TYR A 13 -10.86 -15.69 2.02
C TYR A 13 -11.81 -14.73 2.72
N ASN A 14 -11.50 -13.43 2.66
CA ASN A 14 -12.32 -12.34 3.18
C ASN A 14 -12.73 -12.53 4.65
N VAL A 15 -11.76 -12.87 5.49
CA VAL A 15 -11.98 -13.13 6.92
C VAL A 15 -11.62 -11.92 7.77
N THR A 16 -12.30 -11.80 8.90
CA THR A 16 -12.00 -10.80 9.92
C THR A 16 -11.02 -11.37 10.96
N VAL A 17 -10.38 -10.46 11.70
CA VAL A 17 -9.49 -10.83 12.82
C VAL A 17 -10.26 -11.66 13.84
N ASP A 18 -11.45 -11.21 14.23
CA ASP A 18 -12.29 -11.90 15.22
C ASP A 18 -12.67 -13.32 14.77
N GLN A 19 -13.04 -13.50 13.49
CA GLN A 19 -13.33 -14.83 12.95
C GLN A 19 -12.13 -15.78 13.04
N LEU A 20 -10.91 -15.29 12.79
CA LEU A 20 -9.71 -16.13 12.89
C LEU A 20 -9.38 -16.46 14.35
N LEU A 21 -9.56 -15.51 15.27
CA LEU A 21 -9.36 -15.77 16.71
C LEU A 21 -10.38 -16.78 17.24
N ASP A 22 -11.64 -16.69 16.82
CA ASP A 22 -12.71 -17.64 17.18
C ASP A 22 -12.47 -19.03 16.59
N MET A 23 -11.81 -19.13 15.43
CA MET A 23 -11.37 -20.39 14.82
C MET A 23 -10.17 -21.02 15.55
N GLY A 24 -9.59 -20.33 16.53
CA GLY A 24 -8.48 -20.82 17.35
C GLY A 24 -7.08 -20.48 16.83
N PHE A 25 -6.95 -19.59 15.84
CA PHE A 25 -5.64 -19.10 15.40
C PHE A 25 -5.02 -18.19 16.47
N SER A 26 -3.69 -18.22 16.60
CA SER A 26 -3.02 -17.38 17.59
C SER A 26 -3.10 -15.91 17.21
N LYS A 27 -3.19 -15.03 18.20
CA LYS A 27 -3.18 -13.59 17.98
C LYS A 27 -1.96 -13.13 17.18
N THR A 28 -0.79 -13.73 17.43
CA THR A 28 0.45 -13.42 16.70
C THR A 28 0.38 -13.74 15.21
N GLU A 29 -0.24 -14.86 14.83
CA GLU A 29 -0.41 -15.24 13.42
C GLU A 29 -1.40 -14.30 12.72
N VAL A 30 -2.51 -14.01 13.39
CA VAL A 30 -3.54 -13.10 12.86
C VAL A 30 -3.01 -11.68 12.71
N ASP A 31 -2.26 -11.17 13.70
CA ASP A 31 -1.64 -9.84 13.65
C ASP A 31 -0.60 -9.77 12.52
N THR A 32 0.19 -10.83 12.32
CA THR A 32 1.16 -10.90 11.20
C THR A 32 0.44 -10.85 9.85
N ALA A 33 -0.62 -11.64 9.67
CA ALA A 33 -1.40 -11.64 8.44
C ALA A 33 -2.06 -10.28 8.18
N LEU A 34 -2.57 -9.62 9.23
CA LEU A 34 -3.13 -8.28 9.14
C LEU A 34 -2.07 -7.25 8.72
N GLN A 35 -0.87 -7.31 9.28
CA GLN A 35 0.23 -6.42 8.90
C GLN A 35 0.65 -6.60 7.44
N ILE A 36 0.70 -7.85 6.96
CA ILE A 36 0.99 -8.16 5.55
C ILE A 36 -0.08 -7.56 4.63
N GLU A 37 -1.36 -7.74 4.96
CA GLU A 37 -2.47 -7.16 4.19
C GLU A 37 -2.40 -5.62 4.17
N GLN A 38 -2.18 -4.99 5.32
CA GLN A 38 -2.04 -3.53 5.41
C GLN A 38 -0.86 -3.02 4.58
N ALA A 39 0.29 -3.69 4.64
CA ALA A 39 1.45 -3.33 3.83
C ALA A 39 1.16 -3.47 2.33
N ALA A 40 0.44 -4.51 1.92
CA ALA A 40 0.01 -4.72 0.53
C ALA A 40 -0.95 -3.60 0.07
N ASP A 41 -1.92 -3.22 0.90
CA ASP A 41 -2.86 -2.12 0.60
C ASP A 41 -2.14 -0.78 0.47
N VAL A 42 -1.20 -0.48 1.36
CA VAL A 42 -0.39 0.74 1.29
C VAL A 42 0.43 0.76 0.00
N ALA A 43 1.08 -0.34 -0.37
CA ALA A 43 1.84 -0.44 -1.60
C ALA A 43 0.96 -0.27 -2.86
N PHE A 44 -0.22 -0.88 -2.85
CA PHE A 44 -1.19 -0.74 -3.93
C PHE A 44 -1.67 0.71 -4.08
N ASN A 45 -2.11 1.33 -2.99
CA ASN A 45 -2.60 2.71 -2.99
C ASN A 45 -1.51 3.71 -3.40
N ARG A 46 -0.26 3.47 -2.99
CA ARG A 46 0.87 4.29 -3.41
C ARG A 46 1.11 4.20 -4.92
N ARG A 47 1.08 2.99 -5.49
CA ARG A 47 1.21 2.80 -6.93
C ARG A 47 0.10 3.51 -7.70
N LEU A 48 -1.14 3.44 -7.21
CA LEU A 48 -2.25 4.17 -7.81
C LEU A 48 -2.06 5.69 -7.72
N ALA A 49 -1.62 6.20 -6.56
CA ALA A 49 -1.38 7.63 -6.38
C ALA A 49 -0.26 8.14 -7.28
N TYR A 50 0.81 7.36 -7.52
CA TYR A 50 1.80 7.74 -8.52
C TYR A 50 1.17 7.86 -9.91
N ARG A 51 0.41 6.85 -10.35
CA ARG A 51 -0.25 6.86 -11.66
C ARG A 51 -1.19 8.04 -11.86
N ILE A 52 -1.96 8.40 -10.82
CA ILE A 52 -3.01 9.42 -10.92
C ILE A 52 -2.44 10.82 -10.70
N ASP A 53 -1.61 10.99 -9.67
CA ASP A 53 -1.23 12.31 -9.18
C ASP A 53 0.18 12.75 -9.63
N SER A 54 1.14 11.82 -9.76
CA SER A 54 2.55 12.14 -10.01
C SER A 54 2.98 11.95 -11.47
N ASP A 55 2.53 10.87 -12.12
CA ASP A 55 2.94 10.52 -13.48
C ASP A 55 2.57 11.61 -14.49
N PRO A 56 1.40 12.28 -14.43
CA PRO A 56 1.10 13.41 -15.31
C PRO A 56 2.10 14.56 -15.17
N LEU A 57 2.46 14.92 -13.93
CA LEU A 57 3.44 15.99 -13.66
C LEU A 57 4.84 15.63 -14.16
N TYR A 58 5.22 14.36 -14.04
CA TYR A 58 6.46 13.87 -14.62
C TYR A 58 6.46 14.02 -16.14
N MET A 59 5.35 13.67 -16.81
CA MET A 59 5.25 13.82 -18.27
C MET A 59 5.32 15.29 -18.72
N GLU A 60 4.64 16.20 -18.01
CA GLU A 60 4.74 17.65 -18.25
C GLU A 60 6.18 18.15 -18.09
N TRP A 61 6.86 17.74 -17.02
CA TRP A 61 8.26 18.07 -16.82
C TRP A 61 9.19 17.49 -17.89
N GLN A 62 8.96 16.24 -18.34
CA GLN A 62 9.78 15.63 -19.39
C GLN A 62 9.70 16.39 -20.72
N TYR A 63 8.56 17.03 -21.00
CA TYR A 63 8.34 17.84 -22.20
C TYR A 63 8.95 19.24 -22.07
N ASP A 64 8.55 20.01 -21.05
CA ASP A 64 8.93 21.43 -20.92
C ASP A 64 10.28 21.64 -20.20
N GLN A 65 10.71 20.67 -19.39
CA GLN A 65 11.97 20.67 -18.63
C GLN A 65 12.23 21.90 -17.74
N THR A 66 11.16 22.55 -17.26
CA THR A 66 11.27 23.71 -16.38
C THR A 66 11.52 23.31 -14.92
N GLU A 67 12.24 24.15 -14.17
CA GLU A 67 12.44 23.97 -12.73
C GLU A 67 11.11 23.97 -11.95
N ALA A 68 10.13 24.76 -12.41
CA ALA A 68 8.81 24.82 -11.80
C ALA A 68 8.08 23.46 -11.89
N ASN A 69 8.10 22.83 -13.06
CA ASN A 69 7.46 21.53 -13.28
C ASN A 69 8.20 20.41 -12.53
N GLU A 70 9.54 20.47 -12.47
CA GLU A 70 10.32 19.51 -11.67
C GLU A 70 9.94 19.60 -10.18
N LYS A 71 9.87 20.83 -9.65
CA LYS A 71 9.52 21.06 -8.24
C LYS A 71 8.10 20.58 -7.93
N ALA A 72 7.15 20.83 -8.83
CA ALA A 72 5.78 20.36 -8.68
C ALA A 72 5.71 18.82 -8.63
N TRP A 73 6.39 18.14 -9.55
CA TRP A 73 6.48 16.68 -9.57
C TRP A 73 7.10 16.13 -8.29
N ARG A 74 8.28 16.62 -7.89
CA ARG A 74 8.98 16.14 -6.68
C ARG A 74 8.19 16.41 -5.40
N ALA A 75 7.50 17.54 -5.31
CA ALA A 75 6.62 17.85 -4.19
C ALA A 75 5.47 16.84 -4.11
N LYS A 76 4.87 16.49 -5.25
CA LYS A 76 3.80 15.49 -5.29
C LYS A 76 4.30 14.10 -4.90
N VAL A 77 5.48 13.70 -5.37
CA VAL A 77 6.12 12.45 -4.94
C VAL A 77 6.28 12.42 -3.42
N ALA A 78 6.83 13.47 -2.82
CA ALA A 78 7.03 13.56 -1.37
C ALA A 78 5.70 13.45 -0.59
N GLU A 79 4.66 14.13 -1.07
CA GLU A 79 3.30 14.03 -0.50
C GLU A 79 2.75 12.59 -0.57
N ILE A 80 2.90 11.90 -1.71
CA ILE A 80 2.48 10.51 -1.88
C ILE A 80 3.23 9.58 -0.94
N LYS A 81 4.55 9.77 -0.77
CA LYS A 81 5.36 8.98 0.17
C LYS A 81 4.87 9.16 1.61
N ALA A 82 4.58 10.39 2.01
CA ALA A 82 4.06 10.70 3.34
C ALA A 82 2.65 10.12 3.57
N ARG A 83 1.80 10.11 2.52
CA ARG A 83 0.45 9.54 2.58
C ARG A 83 0.45 8.01 2.65
N TYR A 84 1.39 7.35 1.95
CA TYR A 84 1.49 5.89 1.86
C TYR A 84 2.92 5.42 2.19
N PRO A 85 3.32 5.44 3.47
CA PRO A 85 4.67 5.09 3.88
C PRO A 85 4.91 3.58 3.68
N LEU A 86 5.95 3.22 2.94
CA LEU A 86 6.33 1.81 2.79
C LEU A 86 7.23 1.39 3.96
N PRO A 87 7.13 0.13 4.44
CA PRO A 87 8.02 -0.37 5.47
C PRO A 87 9.48 -0.29 5.01
N GLY A 88 10.33 0.39 5.78
CA GLY A 88 11.78 0.47 5.53
C GLY A 88 12.24 1.59 4.60
N GLU A 89 11.38 2.56 4.26
CA GLU A 89 11.78 3.85 3.68
C GLU A 89 12.31 4.86 4.72
#